data_AF-A0ABD4LMX0-F1
#
_entry.id   AF-A0ABD4LMX0-F1
#
_cell.length_a   1.000
_cell.length_b   1.000
_cell.length_c   1.000
_cell.angle_alpha   90.00
_cell.angle_beta   90.00
_cell.angle_gamma   90.00
#
_symmetry.space_group_name_H-M   'P 1'
#
loop_
_entity.id
_entity.type
_entity.pdbx_description
1 polymer ?
#
loop_
_entity_poly.entity_id
_entity_poly.type
_entity_poly.pdbx_seq_one_letter_code
_entity_poly.pdbx_strand_id
1 'polypeptide(L)' 'TEWKYAFTDLVAYDAEGKAYKYEVKEQPVDGYQTEVNGYDITNTKVGQTKVEGTKKWKDGDGKGRPE' A
#
# COMPACT_ATOMS: atom_id res chain seq x y z
N THR A 1 9.44 9.70 8.35
CA THR A 1 8.21 9.36 7.60
C THR A 1 7.43 10.64 7.39
N GLU A 2 7.72 11.38 6.33
CA GLU A 2 6.93 12.56 5.91
C GLU A 2 7.21 12.80 4.42
N TRP A 3 6.54 12.03 3.56
CA TRP A 3 6.61 12.27 2.12
C TRP A 3 5.61 13.36 1.77
N LYS A 4 6.10 14.48 1.23
CA LYS A 4 5.30 15.63 0.79
C LYS A 4 5.70 15.98 -0.64
N TYR A 5 4.74 16.38 -1.44
CA TYR A 5 4.97 16.85 -2.80
C TYR A 5 4.07 18.07 -3.08
N ALA A 6 4.48 18.93 -4.01
CA ALA A 6 3.73 20.11 -4.40
C ALA A 6 3.95 20.42 -5.88
N PHE A 7 2.87 20.78 -6.57
CA PHE A 7 2.91 21.36 -7.91
C PHE A 7 2.48 22.83 -7.77
N THR A 8 3.39 23.76 -8.04
CA THR A 8 3.11 25.20 -8.00
C THR A 8 2.90 25.75 -9.41
N ASP A 9 2.32 26.95 -9.50
CA ASP A 9 2.20 27.70 -10.75
C ASP A 9 1.37 27.00 -11.84
N LEU A 10 0.39 26.20 -11.42
CA LEU A 10 -0.58 25.58 -12.31
C LEU A 10 -1.60 26.62 -12.79
N VAL A 11 -1.78 26.70 -14.11
CA VAL A 11 -2.75 27.61 -14.72
C VAL A 11 -4.17 27.12 -14.38
N ALA A 12 -5.04 27.99 -13.89
CA ALA A 12 -6.40 27.61 -13.51
C ALA A 12 -7.35 27.47 -14.70
N TYR A 13 -7.12 28.23 -15.78
CA TYR A 13 -8.02 28.32 -16.95
C TYR A 13 -7.24 28.23 -18.26
N ASP A 14 -7.85 27.64 -19.28
CA ASP A 14 -7.32 27.64 -20.64
C ASP A 14 -7.50 29.01 -21.33
N ALA A 15 -7.02 29.11 -22.57
CA ALA A 15 -7.11 30.33 -23.36
C ALA A 15 -8.55 30.77 -23.66
N GLU A 16 -9.52 29.87 -23.49
CA GLU A 16 -10.94 30.09 -23.74
C GLU A 16 -11.71 30.39 -22.42
N GLY A 17 -11.01 30.42 -21.28
CA GLY A 17 -11.58 30.70 -19.96
C GLY A 17 -12.21 29.50 -19.27
N LYS A 18 -11.99 28.26 -19.76
CA LYS A 18 -12.51 27.04 -19.14
C LYS A 18 -11.51 26.50 -18.11
N ALA A 19 -12.03 26.08 -16.96
CA ALA A 19 -11.21 25.61 -15.84
C ALA A 19 -10.52 24.26 -16.14
N TYR A 20 -9.24 24.17 -15.80
CA TYR A 20 -8.51 22.91 -15.82
C TYR A 20 -8.88 22.03 -14.63
N LYS A 21 -8.98 20.73 -14.90
CA LYS A 21 -9.09 19.70 -13.86
C LYS A 21 -7.76 18.95 -13.78
N TYR A 22 -7.07 19.10 -12.65
CA TYR A 22 -5.81 18.41 -12.39
C TYR A 22 -6.08 17.10 -11.66
N GLU A 23 -5.28 16.08 -12.00
CA GLU A 23 -5.32 14.76 -11.37
C GLU A 23 -3.87 14.30 -11.17
N VAL A 24 -3.63 13.51 -10.12
CA VAL A 24 -2.32 12.90 -9.86
C VAL A 24 -2.39 11.41 -10.15
N LYS A 25 -1.28 10.84 -10.63
CA LYS A 25 -1.12 9.41 -10.86
C LYS A 25 0.27 9.00 -10.42
N GLU A 26 0.35 7.84 -9.78
CA GLU A 26 1.62 7.22 -9.42
C GLU A 26 1.98 6.15 -10.46
N GLN A 27 3.28 5.96 -10.70
CA GLN A 27 3.75 4.81 -11.47
C GLN A 27 3.60 3.53 -10.63
N PRO A 28 3.28 2.39 -11.23
CA PRO A 28 3.12 1.14 -10.50
C PRO A 28 4.42 0.76 -9.78
N VAL A 29 4.32 0.47 -8.49
CA VAL A 29 5.43 0.02 -7.64
C VAL A 29 5.23 -1.46 -7.32
N ASP A 30 6.23 -2.28 -7.63
CA ASP A 30 6.15 -3.72 -7.40
C ASP A 30 5.94 -4.06 -5.92
N GLY A 31 5.03 -5.00 -5.64
CA GLY A 31 4.63 -5.35 -4.28
C GLY A 31 3.81 -4.28 -3.55
N TYR A 32 3.32 -3.25 -4.23
CA TYR A 32 2.43 -2.24 -3.69
C TYR A 32 1.18 -2.07 -4.56
N GLN A 33 0.06 -1.83 -3.89
CA GLN A 33 -1.20 -1.45 -4.50
C GLN A 33 -1.43 0.02 -4.20
N THR A 34 -1.51 0.83 -5.24
CA THR A 34 -1.74 2.27 -5.14
C THR A 34 -3.23 2.59 -5.23
N GLU A 35 -3.70 3.49 -4.37
CA GLU A 35 -5.02 4.09 -4.42
C GLU A 35 -4.88 5.62 -4.43
N VAL A 36 -5.57 6.30 -5.34
CA VAL A 36 -5.54 7.77 -5.47
C VAL A 36 -6.90 8.34 -5.10
N ASN A 37 -6.94 9.12 -4.03
CA ASN A 37 -8.15 9.80 -3.53
C ASN A 37 -7.97 11.32 -3.67
N GLY A 38 -8.41 11.86 -4.80
CA GLY A 38 -8.17 13.26 -5.16
C GLY A 38 -6.68 13.51 -5.41
N TYR A 39 -5.99 14.06 -4.41
CA TYR A 39 -4.54 14.29 -4.44
C TYR A 39 -3.79 13.45 -3.39
N ASP A 40 -4.49 12.68 -2.57
CA ASP A 40 -3.81 11.79 -1.63
C ASP A 40 -3.52 10.46 -2.30
N ILE A 41 -2.24 10.05 -2.27
CA ILE A 41 -1.77 8.78 -2.83
C ILE A 41 -1.48 7.84 -1.66
N THR A 42 -2.20 6.73 -1.60
CA THR A 42 -2.01 5.68 -0.59
C THR A 42 -1.37 4.46 -1.22
N ASN A 43 -0.23 4.05 -0.67
CA ASN A 43 0.48 2.84 -1.09
C ASN A 43 0.32 1.73 -0.06
N THR A 44 -0.38 0.65 -0.42
CA THR A 44 -0.57 -0.52 0.43
C THR A 44 0.38 -1.62 0.00
N LYS A 45 1.30 -2.04 0.87
CA LYS A 45 2.19 -3.17 0.56
C LYS A 45 1.37 -4.45 0.42
N VAL A 46 1.38 -5.03 -0.78
CA VAL A 46 0.75 -6.32 -1.08
C VAL A 46 1.84 -7.37 -1.18
N GLY A 47 1.79 -8.32 -0.25
CA GLY A 47 2.68 -9.48 -0.25
C GLY A 47 2.02 -10.60 0.54
N GLN A 48 2.05 -11.81 -0.01
CA GLN A 48 1.69 -13.00 0.75
C GLN A 48 2.84 -13.34 1.69
N THR A 49 2.58 -13.33 2.99
CA THR A 49 3.52 -13.90 3.97
C THR A 49 3.04 -15.30 4.32
N LYS A 50 3.74 -16.31 3.82
CA LYS A 50 3.50 -17.71 4.19
C LYS A 50 4.20 -17.97 5.52
N VAL A 51 3.43 -18.15 6.58
CA VAL A 51 3.95 -18.52 7.91
C VAL A 51 3.69 -20.01 8.12
N GLU A 52 4.75 -20.80 8.09
CA GLU A 52 4.70 -22.24 8.42
C GLU A 52 5.47 -22.47 9.71
N GLY A 53 4.88 -23.24 10.64
CA GLY A 53 5.49 -23.59 11.91
C GLY A 53 5.42 -25.09 12.14
N THR A 54 6.54 -25.69 12.55
CA THR A 54 6.57 -27.10 12.99
C THR A 54 6.42 -27.17 14.50
N LYS A 55 5.30 -27.70 14.99
CA LYS A 55 5.13 -28.01 16.41
C LYS A 55 5.84 -29.31 16.73
N LYS A 56 6.96 -29.24 17.47
CA LYS A 56 7.64 -30.41 18.02
C LYS A 56 7.40 -30.49 19.53
N TRP A 57 6.73 -31.55 19.98
CA TRP A 57 6.63 -31.88 21.40
C TRP A 57 7.91 -32.60 21.83
N LYS A 58 8.60 -32.10 22.87
CA LYS A 58 9.72 -32.77 23.52
C LYS A 58 9.25 -33.27 24.90
N ASP A 59 8.26 -34.16 24.93
CA ASP A 59 7.67 -34.65 26.18
C ASP A 59 8.24 -36.00 26.65
N GLY A 60 9.06 -36.68 25.86
CA GLY A 60 9.56 -38.02 26.20
C GLY A 60 8.42 -39.05 26.17
N ASP A 61 8.41 -39.91 25.14
CA ASP A 61 7.50 -41.05 24.95
C ASP A 61 5.99 -40.83 25.22
N GLY A 62 5.48 -39.59 25.23
CA GLY A 62 4.06 -39.28 25.14
C GLY A 62 3.16 -39.73 26.30
N LYS A 63 3.71 -40.05 27.48
CA LYS A 63 2.88 -40.39 28.66
C LYS A 63 2.14 -39.17 29.20
N GLY A 64 0.90 -38.98 28.77
CA GLY A 64 -0.02 -37.97 29.33
C GLY A 64 -0.77 -37.09 28.33
N ARG A 65 -0.78 -37.42 27.03
CA ARG A 65 -1.56 -36.66 26.05
C ARG A 65 -3.06 -36.97 26.18
N PRO A 66 -3.95 -35.97 26.28
CA PRO A 66 -5.39 -36.15 26.11
C PRO A 66 -5.70 -36.65 24.68
N GLU A 67 -6.71 -37.53 24.53
CA GLU A 67 -7.30 -37.87 23.22
C GLU A 67 -8.02 -36.67 22.59
#